data_AF-A0A812GYJ1-F1
#
_entry.id   AF-A0A812GYJ1-F1
#
_cell.length_a   1.000
_cell.length_b   1.000
_cell.length_c   1.000
_cell.angle_alpha   90.00
_cell.angle_beta   90.00
_cell.angle_gamma   90.00
#
_symmetry.space_group_name_H-M   'P 1'
#
loop_
_entity.id
_entity.type
_entity.pdbx_description
1 polymer ?
#
loop_
_entity_poly.entity_id
_entity_poly.type
_entity_poly.pdbx_seq_one_letter_code
_entity_poly.pdbx_strand_id
1 'polypeptide(L)'
;MHVQHPLEAMGLAFAASLLWCCAGGVFGWWYPLMDEIDDALRAKRPELQNFSGFSEAEGRRHLKFRIKFMLCMPLEGLAFVVMMTVLYAFDGFGWQIVILWLVPIVACACCCYGRYCEKDEKRRIEKECCFFFWPWTMARLLGGDRLVAQMVASPLPRTGSLDRVILDTRQKTIVFEGRVVHGKNTVTSWPGKYESAWDDLVQRAKKDAISAAVVFLPEGSEHYGAHDQIPAADAQGLPPHLTGGCWCTPLYGESKPWGCRWWTKWTANVEFAVQNAATLEVYFFNSMVGKGKVQSFTTAGEEHLRRERILERMSEFKKSEVFLKARESGLENLSQQTGPDSSSPYGREERRLFLAWLPEEDRTFLKDSEGLGNSQKAEVTWLERKGYHYLEKEVNSLADLADLSPEGDR
;
A
#
# COMPACT_ATOMS: atom_id res chain seq x y z
N MET A 1 -21.07 37.67 14.50
CA MET A 1 -21.75 37.41 13.21
C MET A 1 -23.23 37.68 13.45
N HIS A 2 -23.80 38.73 12.86
CA HIS A 2 -25.25 38.89 12.89
C HIS A 2 -25.82 38.03 11.77
N VAL A 3 -26.49 36.93 12.13
CA VAL A 3 -27.19 36.08 11.17
C VAL A 3 -28.51 36.77 10.82
N GLN A 4 -28.60 37.34 9.63
CA GLN A 4 -29.77 38.14 9.24
C GLN A 4 -30.96 37.29 8.79
N HIS A 5 -30.77 35.99 8.52
CA HIS A 5 -31.82 35.11 8.04
C HIS A 5 -32.04 33.87 8.94
N PRO A 6 -33.28 33.57 9.37
CA PRO A 6 -33.60 32.39 10.19
C PRO A 6 -33.17 31.05 9.57
N LEU A 7 -33.08 30.97 8.24
CA LEU A 7 -32.66 29.79 7.51
C LEU A 7 -31.15 29.51 7.64
N GLU A 8 -30.32 30.56 7.68
CA GLU A 8 -28.87 30.43 7.85
C GLU A 8 -28.54 29.95 9.28
N ALA A 9 -29.25 30.48 10.28
CA ALA A 9 -29.13 30.02 11.66
C ALA A 9 -29.52 28.54 11.81
N MET A 10 -30.57 28.11 11.09
CA MET A 10 -31.02 26.71 11.09
C MET A 10 -30.01 25.79 10.40
N GLY A 11 -29.41 26.23 9.28
CA GLY A 11 -28.35 25.49 8.59
C GLY A 11 -27.10 25.30 9.45
N LEU A 12 -26.67 26.35 10.15
CA LEU A 12 -25.51 26.29 11.07
C LEU A 12 -25.79 25.40 12.28
N ALA A 13 -27.00 25.49 12.86
CA ALA A 13 -27.40 24.63 13.97
C ALA A 13 -27.42 23.15 13.54
N PHE A 14 -27.98 22.85 12.38
CA PHE A 14 -28.03 21.49 11.83
C PHE A 14 -26.63 20.94 11.50
N ALA A 15 -25.76 21.75 10.90
CA ALA A 15 -24.37 21.37 10.61
C ALA A 15 -23.57 21.09 11.90
N ALA A 16 -23.73 21.93 12.94
CA ALA A 16 -23.09 21.71 14.23
C ALA A 16 -23.59 20.43 14.91
N SER A 17 -24.90 20.17 14.86
CA SER A 17 -25.49 18.93 15.39
C SER A 17 -25.07 17.69 14.60
N LEU A 18 -24.93 17.78 13.28
CA LEU A 18 -24.41 16.68 12.45
C LEU A 18 -22.93 16.42 12.74
N LEU A 19 -22.10 17.45 12.88
CA LEU A 19 -20.69 17.29 13.27
C LEU A 19 -20.56 16.62 14.64
N TRP A 20 -21.40 16.99 15.61
CA TRP A 20 -21.47 16.34 16.91
C TRP A 20 -21.89 14.87 16.82
N CYS A 21 -22.94 14.57 16.05
CA CYS A 21 -23.40 13.20 15.82
C CYS A 21 -22.37 12.35 15.06
N CYS A 22 -21.68 12.91 14.07
CA CYS A 22 -20.60 12.23 13.36
C CYS A 22 -19.43 11.96 14.30
N ALA A 23 -19.07 12.89 15.18
CA ALA A 23 -18.08 12.62 16.22
C ALA A 23 -18.54 11.47 17.13
N GLY A 24 -19.78 11.51 17.64
CA GLY A 24 -20.39 10.45 18.46
C GLY A 24 -20.48 9.08 17.77
N GLY A 25 -20.84 9.07 16.49
CA GLY A 25 -20.92 7.86 15.66
C GLY A 25 -19.54 7.28 15.38
N VAL A 26 -18.55 8.12 15.08
CA VAL A 26 -17.15 7.71 14.99
C VAL A 26 -16.71 7.06 16.29
N PHE A 27 -17.06 7.60 17.47
CA PHE A 27 -16.77 6.95 18.76
C PHE A 27 -17.46 5.59 18.94
N GLY A 28 -18.71 5.43 18.49
CA GLY A 28 -19.45 4.18 18.57
C GLY A 28 -18.86 3.05 17.71
N TRP A 29 -18.29 3.41 16.55
CA TRP A 29 -17.65 2.46 15.63
C TRP A 29 -16.17 2.22 15.96
N TRP A 30 -15.50 3.23 16.53
CA TRP A 30 -14.11 3.09 16.97
C TRP A 30 -13.98 2.21 18.19
N TYR A 31 -14.92 2.21 19.13
CA TYR A 31 -14.77 1.45 20.36
C TYR A 31 -14.59 -0.06 20.12
N PRO A 32 -15.47 -0.73 19.32
CA PRO A 32 -15.31 -2.15 19.00
C PRO A 32 -14.03 -2.43 18.19
N LEU A 33 -13.72 -1.58 17.20
CA LEU A 33 -12.50 -1.72 16.39
C LEU A 33 -11.24 -1.59 17.24
N MET A 34 -11.23 -0.68 18.22
CA MET A 34 -10.09 -0.45 19.10
C MET A 34 -9.97 -1.51 20.19
N ASP A 35 -11.10 -2.08 20.66
CA ASP A 35 -11.09 -3.26 21.53
C ASP A 35 -10.56 -4.48 20.76
N GLU A 36 -10.95 -4.66 19.50
CA GLU A 36 -10.44 -5.72 18.62
C GLU A 36 -8.93 -5.57 18.34
N ILE A 37 -8.46 -4.33 18.12
CA ILE A 37 -7.02 -4.02 18.01
C ILE A 37 -6.31 -4.28 19.33
N ASP A 38 -6.87 -3.89 20.48
CA ASP A 38 -6.26 -4.13 21.81
C ASP A 38 -6.20 -5.63 22.12
N ASP A 39 -7.21 -6.41 21.74
CA ASP A 39 -7.24 -7.86 21.90
C ASP A 39 -6.23 -8.53 20.96
N ALA A 40 -6.12 -8.07 19.70
CA ALA A 40 -5.08 -8.53 18.78
C ALA A 40 -3.66 -8.21 19.28
N LEU A 41 -3.45 -7.02 19.85
CA LEU A 41 -2.18 -6.62 20.45
C LEU A 41 -1.86 -7.41 21.73
N ARG A 42 -2.87 -7.74 22.55
CA ARG A 42 -2.71 -8.62 23.72
C ARG A 42 -2.37 -10.05 23.32
N ALA A 43 -3.01 -10.59 22.29
CA ALA A 43 -2.74 -11.92 21.77
C ALA A 43 -1.30 -12.04 21.25
N LYS A 44 -0.77 -10.98 20.62
CA LYS A 44 0.62 -10.93 20.12
C LYS A 44 1.68 -10.51 21.16
N ARG A 45 1.27 -10.15 22.38
CA ARG A 45 2.18 -9.70 23.46
C ARG A 45 3.32 -10.70 23.78
N PRO A 46 3.11 -12.03 23.80
CA PRO A 46 4.20 -12.98 24.07
C PRO A 46 5.28 -12.97 22.97
N GLU A 47 4.89 -12.77 21.72
CA GLU A 47 5.81 -12.69 20.57
C GLU A 47 6.57 -11.36 20.55
N LEU A 48 5.89 -10.27 20.93
CA LEU A 48 6.46 -8.93 20.98
C LEU A 48 7.45 -8.71 22.14
N GLN A 49 7.38 -9.52 23.21
CA GLN A 49 8.35 -9.45 24.31
C GLN A 49 9.78 -9.87 23.90
N ASN A 50 9.93 -10.61 22.81
CA ASN A 50 11.25 -10.95 22.24
C ASN A 50 11.79 -9.87 21.26
N PHE A 51 10.97 -8.88 20.89
CA PHE A 51 11.40 -7.73 20.10
C PHE A 51 11.83 -6.60 21.03
N SER A 52 13.14 -6.35 21.13
CA SER A 52 13.78 -5.35 22.01
C SER A 52 13.50 -3.87 21.65
N GLY A 53 12.40 -3.57 20.96
CA GLY A 53 12.09 -2.23 20.43
C GLY A 53 10.80 -1.59 20.94
N PHE A 54 9.83 -2.35 21.46
CA PHE A 54 8.54 -1.77 21.86
C PHE A 54 8.59 -1.27 23.30
N SER A 55 9.04 -0.03 23.49
CA SER A 55 9.19 0.53 24.84
C SER A 55 7.82 0.72 25.51
N GLU A 56 7.71 0.38 26.79
CA GLU A 56 6.55 0.63 27.64
C GLU A 56 6.13 2.13 27.66
N ALA A 57 7.04 3.03 27.28
CA ALA A 57 6.78 4.45 27.09
C ALA A 57 5.90 4.77 25.88
N GLU A 58 5.89 3.94 24.84
CA GLU A 58 5.09 4.12 23.63
C GLU A 58 3.63 3.71 23.86
N GLY A 59 3.41 2.59 24.56
CA GLY A 59 2.09 2.20 25.05
C GLY A 59 1.46 3.26 25.97
N ARG A 60 2.24 3.86 26.88
CA ARG A 60 1.77 4.97 27.73
C ARG A 60 1.43 6.24 26.92
N ARG A 61 2.15 6.53 25.84
CA ARG A 61 1.86 7.67 24.96
C ARG A 61 0.55 7.46 24.18
N HIS A 62 0.34 6.27 23.62
CA HIS A 62 -0.93 5.92 22.97
C HIS A 62 -2.11 5.99 23.93
N LEU A 63 -1.98 5.49 25.16
CA LEU A 63 -3.05 5.57 26.16
C LEU A 63 -3.38 7.02 26.56
N LYS A 64 -2.36 7.87 26.77
CA LYS A 64 -2.56 9.30 27.06
C LYS A 64 -3.23 10.03 25.90
N PHE A 65 -2.84 9.72 24.66
CA PHE A 65 -3.49 10.26 23.46
C PHE A 65 -4.95 9.82 23.38
N ARG A 66 -5.26 8.54 23.65
CA ARG A 66 -6.65 8.01 23.70
C ARG A 66 -7.50 8.75 24.73
N ILE A 67 -7.01 8.91 25.95
CA ILE A 67 -7.75 9.61 27.02
C ILE A 67 -7.97 11.08 26.65
N LYS A 68 -6.93 11.76 26.14
CA LYS A 68 -7.02 13.17 25.75
C LYS A 68 -7.98 13.37 24.58
N PHE A 69 -7.91 12.54 23.55
CA PHE A 69 -8.79 12.62 22.40
C PHE A 69 -10.26 12.32 22.76
N MET A 70 -10.49 11.29 23.60
CA MET A 70 -11.84 10.93 24.06
C MET A 70 -12.48 11.99 24.97
N LEU A 71 -11.69 12.73 25.75
CA LEU A 71 -12.22 13.77 26.64
C LEU A 71 -12.31 15.15 25.96
N CYS A 72 -11.35 15.53 25.12
CA CYS A 72 -11.31 16.89 24.55
C CYS A 72 -12.38 17.11 23.47
N MET A 73 -12.59 16.18 22.55
CA MET A 73 -13.51 16.38 21.42
C MET A 73 -14.99 16.57 21.86
N PRO A 74 -15.53 15.78 22.81
CA PRO A 74 -16.87 16.03 23.33
C PRO A 74 -16.97 17.33 24.14
N LEU A 75 -15.93 17.72 24.88
CA LEU A 75 -15.97 18.98 25.63
C LEU A 75 -15.98 20.20 24.71
N GLU A 76 -15.23 20.16 23.61
CA GLU A 76 -15.19 21.24 22.61
C GLU A 76 -16.53 21.38 21.89
N GLY A 77 -17.14 20.28 21.44
CA GLY A 77 -18.45 20.36 20.78
C GLY A 77 -19.59 20.73 21.75
N LEU A 78 -19.52 20.32 23.02
CA LEU A 78 -20.49 20.74 24.05
C LEU A 78 -20.36 22.25 24.31
N ALA A 79 -19.12 22.75 24.44
CA ALA A 79 -18.87 24.18 24.59
C ALA A 79 -19.41 24.97 23.38
N PHE A 80 -19.28 24.44 22.16
CA PHE A 80 -19.83 25.06 20.97
C PHE A 80 -21.37 25.09 20.98
N VAL A 81 -22.03 23.99 21.36
CA VAL A 81 -23.50 23.91 21.50
C VAL A 81 -24.01 24.88 22.57
N VAL A 82 -23.33 24.97 23.72
CA VAL A 82 -23.67 25.93 24.80
C VAL A 82 -23.49 27.36 24.34
N MET A 83 -22.37 27.68 23.67
CA MET A 83 -22.11 29.01 23.13
C MET A 83 -23.19 29.42 22.12
N MET A 84 -23.54 28.54 21.17
CA MET A 84 -24.59 28.80 20.19
C MET A 84 -25.98 28.95 20.84
N THR A 85 -26.25 28.22 21.92
CA THR A 85 -27.48 28.37 22.71
C THR A 85 -27.59 29.76 23.32
N VAL A 86 -26.51 30.27 23.91
CA VAL A 86 -26.47 31.60 24.51
C VAL A 86 -26.68 32.68 23.44
N LEU A 87 -26.00 32.55 22.30
CA LEU A 87 -26.16 33.49 21.18
C LEU A 87 -27.61 33.52 20.65
N TYR A 88 -28.23 32.36 20.44
CA TYR A 88 -29.62 32.29 19.99
C TYR A 88 -30.64 32.76 21.03
N ALA A 89 -30.34 32.64 22.32
CA ALA A 89 -31.20 33.17 23.37
C ALA A 89 -31.23 34.70 23.38
N PHE A 90 -30.08 35.35 23.15
CA PHE A 90 -30.01 36.81 23.08
C PHE A 90 -30.66 37.39 21.82
N ASP A 91 -30.62 36.66 20.72
CA ASP A 91 -31.20 37.09 19.44
C ASP A 91 -32.71 36.74 19.30
N GLY A 92 -33.34 36.19 20.34
CA GLY A 92 -34.79 35.90 20.34
C GLY A 92 -35.20 34.63 19.59
N PHE A 93 -34.26 33.75 19.26
CA PHE A 93 -34.47 32.52 18.49
C PHE A 93 -34.75 31.30 19.39
N GLY A 94 -35.80 31.38 20.21
CA GLY A 94 -36.12 30.36 21.22
C GLY A 94 -36.37 28.96 20.66
N TRP A 95 -36.94 28.82 19.46
CA TRP A 95 -37.26 27.51 18.87
C TRP A 95 -36.04 26.79 18.30
N GLN A 96 -35.06 27.53 17.81
CA GLN A 96 -33.80 27.02 17.27
C GLN A 96 -32.95 26.38 18.38
N ILE A 97 -33.07 26.90 19.61
CA ILE A 97 -32.45 26.29 20.80
C ILE A 97 -33.01 24.87 21.02
N VAL A 98 -34.32 24.68 20.89
CA VAL A 98 -34.94 23.36 21.05
C VAL A 98 -34.36 22.37 20.04
N ILE A 99 -34.22 22.75 18.76
CA ILE A 99 -33.64 21.90 17.72
C ILE A 99 -32.17 21.59 18.00
N LEU A 100 -31.40 22.59 18.42
CA LEU A 100 -29.97 22.47 18.71
C LEU A 100 -29.70 21.45 19.84
N TRP A 101 -30.57 21.36 20.85
CA TRP A 101 -30.46 20.41 21.96
C TRP A 101 -31.17 19.07 21.71
N LEU A 102 -32.21 19.04 20.87
CA LEU A 102 -32.95 17.81 20.57
C LEU A 102 -32.04 16.77 19.91
N VAL A 103 -31.19 17.18 18.97
CA VAL A 103 -30.30 16.26 18.25
C VAL A 103 -29.26 15.60 19.17
N PRO A 104 -28.50 16.33 20.02
CA PRO A 104 -27.61 15.74 21.01
C PRO A 104 -28.33 14.83 22.02
N ILE A 105 -29.50 15.23 22.52
CA ILE A 105 -30.25 14.45 23.51
C ILE A 105 -30.73 13.13 22.91
N VAL A 106 -31.31 13.18 21.71
CA VAL A 106 -31.79 11.99 20.99
C VAL A 106 -30.61 11.11 20.59
N ALA A 107 -29.51 11.67 20.09
CA ALA A 107 -28.30 10.90 19.76
C ALA A 107 -27.72 10.18 20.99
N CYS A 108 -27.61 10.87 22.13
CA CYS A 108 -27.20 10.26 23.39
C CYS A 108 -28.16 9.14 23.83
N ALA A 109 -29.48 9.37 23.75
CA ALA A 109 -30.47 8.36 24.08
C ALA A 109 -30.38 7.13 23.15
N CYS A 110 -30.17 7.33 21.84
CA CYS A 110 -29.99 6.25 20.86
C CYS A 110 -28.69 5.46 21.09
N CYS A 111 -27.57 6.13 21.41
CA CYS A 111 -26.32 5.46 21.75
C CYS A 111 -26.44 4.65 23.04
N CYS A 112 -27.11 5.19 24.06
CA CYS A 112 -27.39 4.47 25.32
C CYS A 112 -28.33 3.28 25.09
N TYR A 113 -29.36 3.43 24.26
CA TYR A 113 -30.30 2.35 23.92
C TYR A 113 -29.62 1.24 23.10
N GLY A 114 -28.77 1.60 22.14
CA GLY A 114 -28.00 0.65 21.32
C GLY A 114 -27.07 -0.24 22.16
N ARG A 115 -26.45 0.32 23.21
CA ARG A 115 -25.65 -0.44 24.19
C ARG A 115 -26.49 -1.30 25.13
N TYR A 116 -27.69 -0.85 25.49
CA TYR A 116 -28.61 -1.63 26.31
C TYR A 116 -29.12 -2.88 25.55
N CYS A 117 -29.40 -2.75 24.25
CA CYS A 117 -29.81 -3.86 23.39
C CYS A 117 -28.69 -4.86 23.03
N GLU A 118 -27.42 -4.49 23.18
CA GLU A 118 -26.29 -5.36 22.84
C GLU A 118 -26.12 -6.54 23.81
N LYS A 119 -26.74 -6.47 24.99
CA LYS A 119 -26.77 -7.58 25.96
C LYS A 119 -27.83 -8.65 25.66
N ASP A 120 -28.66 -8.47 24.62
CA ASP A 120 -29.75 -9.39 24.30
C ASP A 120 -29.67 -9.79 22.81
N GLU A 121 -29.08 -10.96 22.55
CA GLU A 121 -28.67 -11.47 21.22
C GLU A 121 -29.85 -11.59 20.22
N LYS A 122 -31.08 -11.65 20.73
CA LYS A 122 -32.31 -11.80 19.92
C LYS A 122 -32.75 -10.55 19.16
N ARG A 123 -32.18 -9.37 19.39
CA ARG A 123 -32.61 -8.10 18.76
C ARG A 123 -31.64 -7.51 17.71
N ARG A 124 -30.67 -8.30 17.23
CA ARG A 124 -29.68 -7.82 16.26
C ARG A 124 -30.29 -7.40 14.91
N ILE A 125 -31.43 -8.00 14.52
CA ILE A 125 -32.16 -7.72 13.26
C ILE A 125 -32.94 -6.40 13.31
N GLU A 126 -33.31 -5.89 14.49
CA GLU A 126 -34.02 -4.60 14.61
C GLU A 126 -33.10 -3.37 14.48
N LYS A 127 -31.77 -3.55 14.58
CA LYS A 127 -30.78 -2.46 14.48
C LYS A 127 -30.73 -1.82 13.08
N GLU A 128 -30.94 -2.60 12.02
CA GLU A 128 -30.94 -2.07 10.65
C GLU A 128 -32.21 -1.26 10.34
N CYS A 129 -33.34 -1.58 10.98
CA CYS A 129 -34.60 -0.86 10.80
C CYS A 129 -34.58 0.56 11.40
N CYS A 130 -33.95 0.76 12.55
CA CYS A 130 -33.91 2.08 13.22
C CYS A 130 -33.09 3.13 12.45
N PHE A 131 -32.07 2.72 11.68
CA PHE A 131 -31.22 3.64 10.93
C PHE A 131 -31.92 4.19 9.66
N PHE A 132 -32.80 3.38 9.05
CA PHE A 132 -33.55 3.77 7.85
C PHE A 132 -34.90 4.43 8.13
N PHE A 133 -35.48 4.23 9.32
CA PHE A 133 -36.80 4.78 9.65
C PHE A 133 -36.78 6.30 9.88
N TRP A 134 -35.65 6.87 10.31
CA TRP A 134 -35.58 8.29 10.71
C TRP A 134 -35.53 9.29 9.55
N PRO A 135 -34.71 9.11 8.50
CA PRO A 135 -34.75 9.99 7.32
C PRO A 135 -36.13 9.99 6.65
N TRP A 136 -36.80 8.83 6.65
CA TRP A 136 -38.13 8.66 6.09
C TRP A 136 -39.23 9.36 6.91
N THR A 137 -39.16 9.29 8.24
CA THR A 137 -40.13 9.94 9.14
C THR A 137 -39.96 11.47 9.15
N MET A 138 -38.72 11.96 9.13
CA MET A 138 -38.41 13.39 9.01
C MET A 138 -38.85 13.96 7.65
N ALA A 139 -38.64 13.24 6.54
CA ALA A 139 -39.10 13.66 5.22
C ALA A 139 -40.64 13.76 5.15
N ARG A 140 -41.36 12.88 5.85
CA ARG A 140 -42.83 12.91 5.96
C ARG A 140 -43.33 14.07 6.83
N LEU A 141 -42.67 14.34 7.96
CA LEU A 141 -43.01 15.45 8.85
C LEU A 141 -42.76 16.83 8.22
N LEU A 142 -41.82 16.92 7.27
CA LEU A 142 -41.48 18.15 6.55
C LEU A 142 -42.22 18.30 5.20
N GLY A 143 -43.21 17.45 4.90
CA GLY A 143 -44.07 17.58 3.71
C GLY A 143 -43.38 17.27 2.36
N GLY A 144 -42.29 16.48 2.38
CA GLY A 144 -41.39 16.26 1.24
C GLY A 144 -41.78 15.15 0.26
N ASP A 145 -43.04 14.77 0.15
CA ASP A 145 -43.46 13.59 -0.63
C ASP A 145 -43.16 13.70 -2.15
N ARG A 146 -43.02 14.92 -2.70
CA ARG A 146 -42.69 15.15 -4.12
C ARG A 146 -41.21 14.96 -4.48
N LEU A 147 -40.29 15.23 -3.55
CA LEU A 147 -38.85 15.13 -3.80
C LEU A 147 -38.36 13.68 -3.78
N VAL A 148 -38.96 12.86 -2.91
CA VAL A 148 -38.69 11.42 -2.84
C VAL A 148 -39.22 10.69 -4.08
N ALA A 149 -40.37 11.08 -4.61
CA ALA A 149 -40.94 10.49 -5.83
C ALA A 149 -40.10 10.79 -7.10
N GLN A 150 -39.47 11.97 -7.19
CA GLN A 150 -38.58 12.30 -8.33
C GLN A 150 -37.23 11.58 -8.27
N MET A 151 -36.71 11.27 -7.08
CA MET A 151 -35.46 10.49 -6.95
C MET A 151 -35.64 9.01 -7.28
N VAL A 152 -36.86 8.46 -7.16
CA VAL A 152 -37.18 7.05 -7.48
C VAL A 152 -37.47 6.85 -8.97
N ALA A 153 -37.86 7.89 -9.71
CA ALA A 153 -38.27 7.79 -11.13
C ALA A 153 -37.10 7.87 -12.14
N SER A 154 -35.86 8.09 -11.69
CA SER A 154 -34.68 8.08 -12.57
C SER A 154 -34.04 6.68 -12.56
N PRO A 155 -33.80 6.03 -13.71
CA PRO A 155 -33.12 4.75 -13.74
C PRO A 155 -31.68 4.94 -13.26
N LEU A 156 -31.40 4.50 -12.03
CA LEU A 156 -30.05 4.47 -11.49
C LEU A 156 -29.15 3.60 -12.41
N PRO A 157 -27.91 4.03 -12.69
CA PRO A 157 -26.95 3.17 -13.35
C PRO A 157 -26.75 1.93 -12.49
N ARG A 158 -26.82 0.74 -13.11
CA ARG A 158 -26.62 -0.55 -12.43
C ARG A 158 -25.34 -0.48 -11.58
N THR A 159 -25.51 -0.66 -10.28
CA THR A 159 -24.46 -0.64 -9.24
C THR A 159 -23.36 -1.69 -9.41
N GLY A 160 -23.44 -2.54 -10.44
CA GLY A 160 -22.42 -3.54 -10.77
C GLY A 160 -21.09 -2.98 -11.31
N SER A 161 -20.95 -1.66 -11.50
CA SER A 161 -19.69 -1.05 -11.97
C SER A 161 -18.75 -0.66 -10.83
N LEU A 162 -19.26 -0.23 -9.67
CA LEU A 162 -18.40 0.23 -8.58
C LEU A 162 -17.85 -0.95 -7.78
N ASP A 163 -18.68 -1.97 -7.52
CA ASP A 163 -18.23 -3.19 -6.86
C ASP A 163 -17.23 -3.97 -7.71
N ARG A 164 -17.35 -3.96 -9.04
CA ARG A 164 -16.33 -4.53 -9.95
C ARG A 164 -15.03 -3.74 -9.90
N VAL A 165 -15.08 -2.42 -9.93
CA VAL A 165 -13.88 -1.57 -9.88
C VAL A 165 -13.18 -1.67 -8.51
N ILE A 166 -13.94 -1.75 -7.42
CA ILE A 166 -13.43 -1.88 -6.04
C ILE A 166 -12.91 -3.31 -5.75
N LEU A 167 -13.55 -4.36 -6.27
CA LEU A 167 -13.01 -5.73 -6.22
C LEU A 167 -11.75 -5.87 -7.09
N ASP A 168 -11.71 -5.21 -8.25
CA ASP A 168 -10.57 -5.27 -9.18
C ASP A 168 -9.35 -4.44 -8.69
N THR A 169 -9.56 -3.42 -7.84
CA THR A 169 -8.46 -2.70 -7.18
C THR A 169 -7.96 -3.37 -5.89
N ARG A 170 -8.77 -4.20 -5.22
CA ARG A 170 -8.36 -4.93 -4.01
C ARG A 170 -7.72 -6.31 -4.27
N GLN A 171 -7.81 -6.85 -5.48
CA GLN A 171 -7.35 -8.23 -5.80
C GLN A 171 -6.05 -8.35 -6.60
N LYS A 172 -5.34 -7.26 -6.92
CA LYS A 172 -4.21 -7.32 -7.87
C LYS A 172 -2.80 -7.47 -7.28
N THR A 173 -2.65 -7.76 -5.99
CA THR A 173 -1.36 -8.27 -5.50
C THR A 173 -1.26 -9.76 -5.81
N ILE A 174 -0.89 -10.07 -7.06
CA ILE A 174 -0.72 -11.45 -7.52
C ILE A 174 0.46 -12.07 -6.76
N VAL A 175 0.17 -12.88 -5.74
CA VAL A 175 1.18 -13.75 -5.13
C VAL A 175 1.63 -14.76 -6.18
N PHE A 176 2.94 -14.88 -6.38
CA PHE A 176 3.53 -15.84 -7.31
C PHE A 176 4.80 -16.44 -6.71
N GLU A 177 4.80 -17.75 -6.50
CA GLU A 177 5.91 -18.46 -5.86
C GLU A 177 6.87 -19.11 -6.85
N GLY A 178 6.70 -18.83 -8.15
CA GLY A 178 7.33 -19.55 -9.23
C GLY A 178 6.56 -20.81 -9.64
N ARG A 179 6.75 -21.20 -10.89
CA ARG A 179 6.19 -22.40 -11.52
C ARG A 179 7.16 -22.89 -12.57
N VAL A 180 7.99 -23.86 -12.21
CA VAL A 180 8.97 -24.45 -13.12
C VAL A 180 8.37 -25.66 -13.83
N VAL A 181 8.41 -25.67 -15.16
CA VAL A 181 7.84 -26.71 -16.02
C VAL A 181 8.98 -27.47 -16.70
N HIS A 182 8.95 -28.81 -16.62
CA HIS A 182 9.97 -29.67 -17.23
C HIS A 182 10.06 -29.48 -18.75
N GLY A 183 11.28 -29.54 -19.30
CA GLY A 183 11.54 -29.45 -20.74
C GLY A 183 11.36 -28.06 -21.37
N LYS A 184 11.14 -27.01 -20.57
CA LYS A 184 10.99 -25.62 -21.04
C LYS A 184 12.11 -24.72 -20.54
N ASN A 185 12.46 -23.71 -21.34
CA ASN A 185 13.29 -22.60 -20.86
C ASN A 185 12.60 -21.91 -19.68
N THR A 186 13.39 -21.53 -18.68
CA THR A 186 12.88 -21.03 -17.40
C THR A 186 13.31 -19.58 -17.18
N VAL A 187 12.35 -18.68 -17.05
CA VAL A 187 12.60 -17.29 -16.68
C VAL A 187 13.04 -17.23 -15.22
N THR A 188 14.31 -16.91 -14.98
CA THR A 188 14.90 -16.87 -13.63
C THR A 188 15.01 -15.47 -13.07
N SER A 189 15.06 -14.45 -13.92
CA SER A 189 15.07 -13.05 -13.46
C SER A 189 14.23 -12.18 -14.37
N TRP A 190 13.39 -11.33 -13.77
CA TRP A 190 12.50 -10.44 -14.52
C TRP A 190 12.51 -9.00 -13.98
N PRO A 191 12.53 -7.99 -14.86
CA PRO A 191 12.49 -6.60 -14.46
C PRO A 191 11.09 -6.16 -14.00
N GLY A 192 10.94 -5.94 -12.69
CA GLY A 192 9.67 -5.52 -12.08
C GLY A 192 9.12 -4.17 -12.55
N LYS A 193 9.86 -3.39 -13.35
CA LYS A 193 9.40 -2.13 -13.94
C LYS A 193 8.26 -2.33 -14.96
N TYR A 194 8.16 -3.52 -15.55
CA TYR A 194 7.17 -3.83 -16.60
C TYR A 194 5.98 -4.62 -16.03
N GLU A 195 5.14 -3.94 -15.24
CA GLU A 195 4.02 -4.56 -14.50
C GLU A 195 3.07 -5.36 -15.41
N SER A 196 2.65 -4.79 -16.54
CA SER A 196 1.75 -5.49 -17.48
C SER A 196 2.35 -6.75 -18.08
N ALA A 197 3.66 -6.75 -18.36
CA ALA A 197 4.36 -7.93 -18.88
C ALA A 197 4.64 -8.96 -17.78
N TRP A 198 4.84 -8.50 -16.55
CA TRP A 198 4.88 -9.37 -15.37
C TRP A 198 3.56 -10.12 -15.18
N ASP A 199 2.42 -9.43 -15.30
CA ASP A 199 1.10 -10.06 -15.18
C ASP A 199 0.89 -11.14 -16.24
N ASP A 200 1.24 -10.89 -17.50
CA ASP A 200 1.16 -11.90 -18.56
C ASP A 200 2.05 -13.11 -18.28
N LEU A 201 3.31 -12.87 -17.89
CA LEU A 201 4.25 -13.92 -17.46
C LEU A 201 3.60 -14.79 -16.38
N VAL A 202 3.07 -14.19 -15.32
CA VAL A 202 2.48 -14.95 -14.21
C VAL A 202 1.25 -15.73 -14.66
N GLN A 203 0.36 -15.14 -15.47
CA GLN A 203 -0.84 -15.81 -15.96
C GLN A 203 -0.51 -17.01 -16.85
N ARG A 204 0.52 -16.90 -17.68
CA ARG A 204 0.99 -17.98 -18.55
C ARG A 204 1.73 -19.05 -17.78
N ALA A 205 2.55 -18.68 -16.79
CA ALA A 205 3.22 -19.61 -15.92
C ALA A 205 2.21 -20.47 -15.13
N LYS A 206 1.14 -19.86 -14.61
CA LYS A 206 0.04 -20.56 -13.92
C LYS A 206 -0.69 -21.58 -14.79
N LYS A 207 -0.63 -21.43 -16.12
CA LYS A 207 -1.23 -22.35 -17.10
C LYS A 207 -0.21 -23.34 -17.68
N ASP A 208 0.98 -23.43 -17.06
CA ASP A 208 2.12 -24.22 -17.53
C ASP A 208 2.55 -23.89 -18.97
N ALA A 209 2.16 -22.72 -19.49
CA ALA A 209 2.50 -22.29 -20.85
C ALA A 209 3.98 -21.88 -20.93
N ILE A 210 4.50 -21.24 -19.87
CA ILE A 210 5.91 -20.88 -19.71
C ILE A 210 6.43 -21.41 -18.37
N SER A 211 7.75 -21.63 -18.27
CA SER A 211 8.41 -21.97 -17.01
C SER A 211 9.02 -20.71 -16.39
N ALA A 212 8.80 -20.48 -15.10
CA ALA A 212 9.25 -19.28 -14.40
C ALA A 212 9.68 -19.60 -12.97
N ALA A 213 10.92 -19.26 -12.62
CA ALA A 213 11.45 -19.42 -11.26
C ALA A 213 11.31 -18.15 -10.40
N VAL A 214 10.99 -17.00 -11.02
CA VAL A 214 10.78 -15.71 -10.36
C VAL A 214 9.68 -15.78 -9.28
N VAL A 215 9.87 -15.02 -8.21
CA VAL A 215 9.01 -15.03 -7.02
C VAL A 215 8.59 -13.61 -6.67
N PHE A 216 7.31 -13.42 -6.35
CA PHE A 216 6.76 -12.17 -5.84
C PHE A 216 5.81 -12.43 -4.68
N LEU A 217 6.17 -11.89 -3.52
CA LEU A 217 5.45 -12.02 -2.25
C LEU A 217 5.04 -10.61 -1.77
N PRO A 218 3.91 -10.07 -2.27
CA PRO A 218 3.46 -8.73 -1.95
C PRO A 218 3.01 -8.58 -0.49
N GLU A 219 2.88 -7.33 -0.03
CA GLU A 219 2.35 -7.00 1.30
C GLU A 219 0.97 -7.66 1.51
N GLY A 220 0.77 -8.22 2.70
CA GLY A 220 -0.43 -8.99 3.06
C GLY A 220 -0.42 -10.45 2.63
N SER A 221 0.56 -10.91 1.84
CA SER A 221 0.75 -12.34 1.60
C SER A 221 1.28 -13.07 2.84
N GLU A 222 1.01 -14.38 2.95
CA GLU A 222 1.40 -15.23 4.09
C GLU A 222 2.91 -15.13 4.42
N HIS A 223 3.73 -14.95 3.39
CA HIS A 223 5.18 -14.96 3.50
C HIS A 223 5.83 -13.57 3.45
N TYR A 224 5.03 -12.49 3.39
CA TYR A 224 5.55 -11.14 3.47
C TYR A 224 6.18 -10.88 4.84
N GLY A 225 7.37 -10.29 4.86
CA GLY A 225 8.11 -10.04 6.09
C GLY A 225 8.77 -11.28 6.70
N ALA A 226 8.65 -12.46 6.08
CA ALA A 226 9.32 -13.66 6.55
C ALA A 226 10.82 -13.63 6.20
N HIS A 227 11.65 -13.91 7.20
CA HIS A 227 13.11 -13.96 7.07
C HIS A 227 13.62 -15.39 7.22
N ASP A 228 14.50 -15.78 6.29
CA ASP A 228 15.06 -17.14 6.25
C ASP A 228 16.51 -17.10 6.66
N GLN A 229 16.88 -17.97 7.60
CA GLN A 229 18.26 -18.12 8.03
C GLN A 229 19.12 -18.57 6.85
N ILE A 230 20.31 -17.99 6.76
CA ILE A 230 21.31 -18.43 5.78
C ILE A 230 21.80 -19.81 6.22
N PRO A 231 21.79 -20.83 5.35
CA PRO A 231 22.36 -22.14 5.67
C PRO A 231 23.83 -22.03 6.09
N ALA A 232 24.29 -22.97 6.91
CA ALA A 232 25.71 -23.04 7.28
C ALA A 232 26.58 -23.18 6.02
N ALA A 233 27.77 -22.56 6.05
CA ALA A 233 28.60 -22.36 4.86
C ALA A 233 29.00 -23.67 4.14
N ASP A 234 29.13 -24.75 4.91
CA ASP A 234 29.48 -26.10 4.47
C ASP A 234 28.36 -26.79 3.66
N ALA A 235 27.10 -26.40 3.83
CA ALA A 235 25.97 -27.14 3.28
C ALA A 235 25.75 -26.93 1.76
N GLN A 236 26.22 -25.82 1.16
CA GLN A 236 25.77 -25.39 -0.19
C GLN A 236 26.83 -24.71 -1.07
N GLY A 237 28.11 -24.82 -0.71
CA GLY A 237 29.18 -24.06 -1.39
C GLY A 237 29.03 -22.54 -1.19
N LEU A 238 28.42 -22.15 -0.07
CA LEU A 238 28.27 -20.75 0.32
C LEU A 238 29.65 -20.20 0.70
N PRO A 239 29.89 -18.89 0.50
CA PRO A 239 31.12 -18.29 0.99
C PRO A 239 31.19 -18.49 2.51
N PRO A 240 32.37 -18.83 3.07
CA PRO A 240 32.55 -19.04 4.51
C PRO A 240 32.27 -17.80 5.37
N HIS A 241 31.92 -16.66 4.76
CA HIS A 241 31.79 -15.36 5.38
C HIS A 241 30.51 -14.61 4.97
N LEU A 242 29.43 -15.29 4.57
CA LEU A 242 28.15 -14.59 4.46
C LEU A 242 27.72 -14.09 5.84
N THR A 243 27.76 -12.76 6.01
CA THR A 243 27.37 -12.11 7.25
C THR A 243 25.86 -11.91 7.31
N GLY A 244 25.27 -12.01 8.50
CA GLY A 244 23.87 -11.69 8.76
C GLY A 244 23.04 -12.86 9.26
N GLY A 245 21.92 -12.56 9.93
CA GLY A 245 21.00 -13.58 10.45
C GLY A 245 20.02 -14.15 9.41
N CYS A 246 19.93 -13.53 8.22
CA CYS A 246 19.06 -13.95 7.13
C CYS A 246 19.58 -13.43 5.78
N TRP A 247 18.97 -13.88 4.67
CA TRP A 247 19.38 -13.49 3.32
C TRP A 247 19.27 -11.99 3.02
N CYS A 248 18.55 -11.18 3.80
CA CYS A 248 18.49 -9.73 3.54
C CYS A 248 19.87 -9.06 3.57
N THR A 249 20.78 -9.47 4.46
CA THR A 249 22.11 -8.86 4.57
C THR A 249 22.96 -9.04 3.32
N PRO A 250 23.18 -10.25 2.78
CA PRO A 250 23.95 -10.37 1.54
C PRO A 250 23.25 -9.75 0.32
N LEU A 251 21.92 -9.74 0.28
CA LEU A 251 21.17 -9.21 -0.86
C LEU A 251 21.07 -7.67 -0.87
N TYR A 252 20.89 -7.07 0.31
CA TYR A 252 20.52 -5.66 0.46
C TYR A 252 21.38 -4.90 1.48
N GLY A 253 22.34 -5.57 2.14
CA GLY A 253 23.19 -5.00 3.17
C GLY A 253 22.55 -4.90 4.56
N GLU A 254 21.22 -4.99 4.64
CA GLU A 254 20.46 -4.87 5.89
C GLU A 254 19.14 -5.64 5.83
N SER A 255 18.52 -5.86 7.00
CA SER A 255 17.20 -6.49 7.08
C SER A 255 16.13 -5.60 6.44
N LYS A 256 15.26 -6.18 5.59
CA LYS A 256 14.19 -5.45 4.91
C LYS A 256 12.81 -5.85 5.43
N PRO A 257 11.85 -4.91 5.53
CA PRO A 257 10.54 -5.17 6.13
C PRO A 257 9.69 -6.17 5.33
N TRP A 258 9.95 -6.31 4.03
CA TRP A 258 9.29 -7.30 3.17
C TRP A 258 9.87 -8.71 3.30
N GLY A 259 10.94 -8.91 4.07
CA GLY A 259 11.54 -10.23 4.29
C GLY A 259 12.41 -10.73 3.13
N CYS A 260 12.94 -11.94 3.29
CA CYS A 260 13.78 -12.61 2.29
C CYS A 260 13.34 -14.05 1.97
N ARG A 261 12.17 -14.50 2.45
CA ARG A 261 11.60 -15.81 2.08
C ARG A 261 11.50 -16.03 0.57
N TRP A 262 11.27 -14.95 -0.20
CA TRP A 262 11.23 -15.00 -1.66
C TRP A 262 12.54 -15.56 -2.25
N TRP A 263 13.69 -15.24 -1.63
CA TRP A 263 14.99 -15.70 -2.09
C TRP A 263 15.13 -17.21 -1.95
N THR A 264 14.75 -17.78 -0.81
CA THR A 264 14.77 -19.23 -0.59
C THR A 264 13.91 -19.95 -1.62
N LYS A 265 12.66 -19.49 -1.85
CA LYS A 265 11.78 -20.07 -2.87
C LYS A 265 12.38 -19.94 -4.28
N TRP A 266 12.92 -18.77 -4.62
CA TRP A 266 13.57 -18.52 -5.90
C TRP A 266 14.76 -19.46 -6.12
N THR A 267 15.67 -19.59 -5.14
CA THR A 267 16.81 -20.51 -5.24
C THR A 267 16.35 -21.95 -5.43
N ALA A 268 15.32 -22.41 -4.71
CA ALA A 268 14.78 -23.76 -4.87
C ALA A 268 14.22 -23.99 -6.29
N ASN A 269 13.52 -22.99 -6.85
CA ASN A 269 13.02 -23.06 -8.22
C ASN A 269 14.15 -23.11 -9.25
N VAL A 270 15.21 -22.31 -9.07
CA VAL A 270 16.39 -22.33 -9.95
C VAL A 270 17.09 -23.68 -9.88
N GLU A 271 17.34 -24.22 -8.70
CA GLU A 271 17.96 -25.54 -8.52
C GLU A 271 17.12 -26.63 -9.20
N PHE A 272 15.80 -26.58 -9.05
CA PHE A 272 14.90 -27.51 -9.74
C PHE A 272 14.98 -27.34 -11.26
N ALA A 273 15.02 -26.11 -11.79
CA ALA A 273 15.18 -25.87 -13.23
C ALA A 273 16.50 -26.46 -13.77
N VAL A 274 17.60 -26.25 -13.06
CA VAL A 274 18.93 -26.78 -13.42
C VAL A 274 18.96 -28.31 -13.39
N GLN A 275 18.38 -28.93 -12.37
CA GLN A 275 18.26 -30.41 -12.28
C GLN A 275 17.47 -31.01 -13.44
N ASN A 276 16.52 -30.26 -14.00
CA ASN A 276 15.74 -30.64 -15.16
C ASN A 276 16.37 -30.22 -16.50
N ALA A 277 17.65 -29.81 -16.48
CA ALA A 277 18.40 -29.33 -17.65
C ALA A 277 17.70 -28.20 -18.42
N ALA A 278 16.90 -27.38 -17.72
CA ALA A 278 16.24 -26.23 -18.34
C ALA A 278 17.27 -25.12 -18.66
N THR A 279 17.14 -24.51 -19.82
CA THR A 279 17.87 -23.28 -20.13
C THR A 279 17.33 -22.13 -19.29
N LEU A 280 18.19 -21.46 -18.52
CA LEU A 280 17.80 -20.32 -17.70
C LEU A 280 17.78 -19.04 -18.54
N GLU A 281 16.82 -18.14 -18.30
CA GLU A 281 16.69 -16.86 -19.00
C GLU A 281 16.66 -15.70 -18.01
N VAL A 282 17.50 -14.69 -18.25
CA VAL A 282 17.60 -13.45 -17.46
C VAL A 282 17.20 -12.28 -18.35
N TYR A 283 16.14 -11.57 -17.96
CA TYR A 283 15.66 -10.41 -18.69
C TYR A 283 16.24 -9.11 -18.13
N PHE A 284 16.86 -8.33 -19.00
CA PHE A 284 17.41 -6.99 -18.73
C PHE A 284 16.44 -5.91 -19.20
N PHE A 285 16.63 -4.69 -18.69
CA PHE A 285 15.95 -3.53 -19.26
C PHE A 285 16.30 -3.36 -20.75
N ASN A 286 15.38 -2.76 -21.50
CA ASN A 286 15.58 -2.49 -22.94
C ASN A 286 16.94 -1.80 -23.19
N SER A 287 17.72 -2.33 -24.14
CA SER A 287 19.05 -1.83 -24.53
C SER A 287 20.11 -1.87 -23.41
N MET A 288 19.92 -2.73 -22.40
CA MET A 288 20.79 -2.85 -21.22
C MET A 288 21.27 -4.29 -20.96
N VAL A 289 21.21 -5.19 -21.96
CA VAL A 289 21.81 -6.53 -21.83
C VAL A 289 23.29 -6.44 -21.44
N GLY A 290 23.69 -7.30 -20.50
CA GLY A 290 25.03 -7.35 -19.93
C GLY A 290 25.38 -6.22 -18.95
N LYS A 291 24.51 -5.21 -18.77
CA LYS A 291 24.77 -4.05 -17.90
C LYS A 291 24.11 -4.17 -16.53
N GLY A 292 24.58 -3.38 -15.58
CA GLY A 292 23.96 -3.28 -14.27
C GLY A 292 24.20 -4.50 -13.39
N LYS A 293 25.17 -5.35 -13.69
CA LYS A 293 25.61 -6.41 -12.78
C LYS A 293 26.38 -5.82 -11.60
N VAL A 294 26.34 -6.48 -10.44
CA VAL A 294 27.19 -6.12 -9.29
C VAL A 294 28.51 -6.88 -9.39
N GLN A 295 29.55 -6.43 -8.68
CA GLN A 295 30.88 -7.02 -8.82
C GLN A 295 30.91 -8.50 -8.40
N SER A 296 30.22 -8.84 -7.32
CA SER A 296 30.04 -10.21 -6.87
C SER A 296 28.83 -10.32 -5.94
N PHE A 297 28.41 -11.55 -5.66
CA PHE A 297 27.35 -11.80 -4.68
C PHE A 297 27.72 -11.28 -3.27
N THR A 298 29.02 -11.21 -2.92
CA THR A 298 29.45 -10.73 -1.60
C THR A 298 29.40 -9.21 -1.49
N THR A 299 29.51 -8.48 -2.61
CA THR A 299 29.41 -7.00 -2.64
C THR A 299 27.98 -6.50 -2.89
N ALA A 300 27.06 -7.38 -3.31
CA ALA A 300 25.69 -7.02 -3.70
C ALA A 300 24.96 -6.16 -2.65
N GLY A 301 25.04 -6.56 -1.37
CA GLY A 301 24.44 -5.82 -0.26
C GLY A 301 25.07 -4.45 -0.01
N GLU A 302 26.39 -4.33 -0.05
CA GLU A 302 27.09 -3.05 0.12
C GLU A 302 26.81 -2.08 -1.03
N GLU A 303 26.83 -2.60 -2.26
CA GLU A 303 26.48 -1.82 -3.45
C GLU A 303 25.01 -1.39 -3.43
N HIS A 304 24.10 -2.22 -2.88
CA HIS A 304 22.71 -1.83 -2.64
C HIS A 304 22.62 -0.65 -1.68
N LEU A 305 23.25 -0.73 -0.51
CA LEU A 305 23.28 0.37 0.45
C LEU A 305 23.90 1.64 -0.15
N ARG A 306 24.92 1.52 -1.00
CA ARG A 306 25.50 2.67 -1.71
C ARG A 306 24.47 3.32 -2.64
N ARG A 307 23.72 2.52 -3.43
CA ARG A 307 22.65 3.04 -4.30
C ARG A 307 21.58 3.77 -3.48
N GLU A 308 21.12 3.18 -2.38
CA GLU A 308 20.11 3.80 -1.51
C GLU A 308 20.60 5.14 -0.95
N ARG A 309 21.82 5.20 -0.40
CA ARG A 309 22.40 6.45 0.09
C ARG A 309 22.48 7.54 -0.98
N ILE A 310 22.82 7.18 -2.22
CA ILE A 310 22.83 8.15 -3.32
C ILE A 310 21.39 8.60 -3.61
N LEU A 311 20.43 7.69 -3.70
CA LEU A 311 19.02 7.99 -3.99
C LEU A 311 18.35 8.84 -2.90
N GLU A 312 18.71 8.69 -1.62
CA GLU A 312 18.22 9.52 -0.52
C GLU A 312 18.55 11.01 -0.71
N ARG A 313 19.66 11.31 -1.41
CA ARG A 313 20.07 12.67 -1.78
C ARG A 313 19.14 13.32 -2.79
N MET A 314 18.17 12.59 -3.36
CA MET A 314 17.09 13.17 -4.17
C MET A 314 16.34 14.27 -3.39
N SER A 315 16.19 14.12 -2.07
CA SER A 315 15.55 15.12 -1.22
C SER A 315 16.37 16.42 -1.09
N GLU A 316 17.69 16.34 -1.09
CA GLU A 316 18.61 17.47 -1.13
C GLU A 316 18.60 18.13 -2.51
N PHE A 317 18.67 17.32 -3.57
CA PHE A 317 18.59 17.77 -4.95
C PHE A 317 17.33 18.60 -5.21
N LYS A 318 16.16 18.17 -4.71
CA LYS A 318 14.89 18.91 -4.84
C LYS A 318 14.89 20.29 -4.15
N LYS A 319 15.84 20.55 -3.25
CA LYS A 319 16.05 21.84 -2.59
C LYS A 319 17.16 22.67 -3.25
N SER A 320 17.89 22.10 -4.21
CA SER A 320 19.02 22.76 -4.88
C SER A 320 18.56 23.85 -5.87
N GLU A 321 19.43 24.82 -6.11
CA GLU A 321 19.20 25.88 -7.10
C GLU A 321 19.01 25.30 -8.52
N VAL A 322 19.69 24.20 -8.84
CA VAL A 322 19.56 23.50 -10.14
C VAL A 322 18.14 23.02 -10.37
N PHE A 323 17.54 22.37 -9.37
CA PHE A 323 16.17 21.88 -9.46
C PHE A 323 15.15 23.03 -9.49
N LEU A 324 15.34 24.06 -8.66
CA LEU A 324 14.46 25.24 -8.65
C LEU A 324 14.45 25.97 -10.00
N LYS A 325 15.61 26.16 -10.63
CA LYS A 325 15.72 26.73 -11.98
C LYS A 325 15.06 25.86 -13.04
N ALA A 326 15.21 24.54 -12.96
CA ALA A 326 14.54 23.62 -13.89
C ALA A 326 13.01 23.69 -13.74
N ARG A 327 12.52 23.82 -12.50
CA ARG A 327 11.11 24.03 -12.20
C ARG A 327 10.58 25.33 -12.80
N GLU A 328 11.28 26.45 -12.60
CA GLU A 328 10.96 27.74 -13.23
C GLU A 328 10.99 27.67 -14.76
N SER A 329 11.85 26.83 -15.31
CA SER A 329 11.96 26.58 -16.76
C SER A 329 10.89 25.62 -17.31
N GLY A 330 9.90 25.23 -16.50
CA GLY A 330 8.76 24.43 -16.95
C GLY A 330 8.92 22.91 -16.78
N LEU A 331 9.80 22.42 -15.91
CA LEU A 331 9.86 21.00 -15.55
C LEU A 331 8.47 20.46 -15.14
N GLU A 332 7.69 21.24 -14.40
CA GLU A 332 6.32 20.88 -13.96
C GLU A 332 5.29 20.81 -15.09
N ASN A 333 5.60 21.40 -16.26
CA ASN A 333 4.72 21.32 -17.43
C ASN A 333 4.87 19.99 -18.19
N LEU A 334 5.88 19.18 -17.85
CA LEU A 334 6.04 17.84 -18.43
C LEU A 334 4.95 16.90 -17.92
N SER A 335 4.50 15.99 -18.79
CA SER A 335 3.52 14.98 -18.41
C SER A 335 4.04 14.10 -17.27
N GLN A 336 3.18 13.91 -16.26
CA GLN A 336 3.40 12.98 -15.15
C GLN A 336 2.81 11.60 -15.43
N GLN A 337 2.07 11.43 -16.54
CA GLN A 337 1.52 10.14 -16.93
C GLN A 337 2.64 9.16 -17.24
N THR A 338 2.59 7.99 -16.61
CA THR A 338 3.54 6.91 -16.83
C THR A 338 3.27 6.23 -18.16
N GLY A 339 4.33 5.97 -18.92
CA GLY A 339 4.27 5.17 -20.14
C GLY A 339 4.25 3.67 -19.86
N PRO A 340 4.31 2.83 -20.92
CA PRO A 340 4.38 1.37 -20.80
C PRO A 340 5.60 0.85 -20.02
N ASP A 341 6.66 1.65 -19.95
CA ASP A 341 7.86 1.34 -19.19
C ASP A 341 7.80 1.90 -17.75
N SER A 342 6.62 2.29 -17.27
CA SER A 342 6.38 2.87 -15.95
C SER A 342 7.13 4.17 -15.68
N SER A 343 7.65 4.87 -16.71
CA SER A 343 8.29 6.17 -16.57
C SER A 343 7.51 7.29 -17.25
N SER A 344 7.46 8.47 -16.63
CA SER A 344 6.85 9.67 -17.18
C SER A 344 7.91 10.60 -17.78
N PRO A 345 7.56 11.47 -18.76
CA PRO A 345 8.45 12.53 -19.22
C PRO A 345 9.03 13.39 -18.08
N TYR A 346 8.19 13.76 -17.10
CA TYR A 346 8.64 14.45 -15.88
C TYR A 346 9.70 13.63 -15.13
N GLY A 347 9.44 12.36 -14.85
CA GLY A 347 10.34 11.50 -14.07
C GLY A 347 11.68 11.25 -14.77
N ARG A 348 11.68 11.12 -16.10
CA ARG A 348 12.92 10.99 -16.89
C ARG A 348 13.77 12.25 -16.81
N GLU A 349 13.15 13.42 -16.92
CA GLU A 349 13.87 14.69 -16.83
C GLU A 349 14.37 14.98 -15.41
N GLU A 350 13.54 14.73 -14.39
CA GLU A 350 13.94 14.82 -12.98
C GLU A 350 15.16 13.93 -12.70
N ARG A 351 15.13 12.67 -13.18
CA ARG A 351 16.25 11.72 -13.05
C ARG A 351 17.49 12.19 -13.80
N ARG A 352 17.35 12.74 -15.02
CA ARG A 352 18.47 13.28 -15.80
C ARG A 352 19.16 14.43 -15.08
N LEU A 353 18.39 15.37 -14.54
CA LEU A 353 18.89 16.50 -13.77
C LEU A 353 19.54 16.05 -12.46
N PHE A 354 18.93 15.10 -11.76
CA PHE A 354 19.50 14.50 -10.55
C PHE A 354 20.88 13.87 -10.82
N LEU A 355 20.98 13.05 -11.86
CA LEU A 355 22.26 12.44 -12.26
C LEU A 355 23.30 13.51 -12.63
N ALA A 356 22.90 14.61 -13.28
CA ALA A 356 23.82 15.70 -13.61
C ALA A 356 24.31 16.49 -12.39
N TRP A 357 23.51 16.55 -11.32
CA TRP A 357 23.83 17.24 -10.07
C TRP A 357 24.74 16.44 -9.14
N LEU A 358 24.73 15.11 -9.23
CA LEU A 358 25.57 14.25 -8.40
C LEU A 358 27.08 14.44 -8.66
N PRO A 359 27.93 14.19 -7.64
CA PRO A 359 29.38 14.03 -7.85
C PRO A 359 29.69 12.99 -8.92
N GLU A 360 30.81 13.15 -9.63
CA GLU A 360 31.11 12.31 -10.78
C GLU A 360 31.21 10.81 -10.44
N GLU A 361 31.76 10.51 -9.26
CA GLU A 361 31.88 9.13 -8.77
C GLU A 361 30.50 8.47 -8.58
N ASP A 362 29.57 9.15 -7.90
CA ASP A 362 28.21 8.66 -7.66
C ASP A 362 27.40 8.54 -8.96
N ARG A 363 27.58 9.51 -9.86
CA ARG A 363 26.97 9.52 -11.19
C ARG A 363 27.43 8.33 -12.02
N THR A 364 28.73 8.05 -12.04
CA THR A 364 29.32 6.91 -12.74
C THR A 364 28.83 5.60 -12.14
N PHE A 365 28.90 5.47 -10.82
CA PHE A 365 28.41 4.28 -10.11
C PHE A 365 26.93 3.98 -10.39
N LEU A 366 26.05 5.00 -10.39
CA LEU A 366 24.64 4.80 -10.73
C LEU A 366 24.43 4.38 -12.18
N LYS A 367 25.15 5.00 -13.13
CA LYS A 367 25.06 4.65 -14.56
C LYS A 367 25.52 3.21 -14.82
N ASP A 368 26.64 2.81 -14.24
CA ASP A 368 27.17 1.44 -14.39
C ASP A 368 26.25 0.42 -13.71
N SER A 369 25.49 0.86 -12.71
CA SER A 369 24.46 0.08 -12.05
C SER A 369 23.14 -0.02 -12.84
N GLU A 370 22.95 0.66 -13.97
CA GLU A 370 21.70 0.55 -14.75
C GLU A 370 21.64 -0.74 -15.58
N GLY A 371 20.47 -1.37 -15.63
CA GLY A 371 20.19 -2.54 -16.48
C GLY A 371 19.46 -3.69 -15.79
N LEU A 372 19.65 -3.81 -14.48
CA LEU A 372 18.99 -4.79 -13.61
C LEU A 372 18.37 -4.10 -12.40
N GLY A 373 17.21 -4.58 -11.96
CA GLY A 373 16.62 -4.22 -10.67
C GLY A 373 17.48 -4.67 -9.47
N ASN A 374 17.20 -4.14 -8.29
CA ASN A 374 18.00 -4.41 -7.09
C ASN A 374 18.01 -5.90 -6.70
N SER A 375 16.85 -6.59 -6.73
CA SER A 375 16.80 -8.04 -6.49
C SER A 375 17.51 -8.82 -7.62
N GLN A 376 17.27 -8.42 -8.87
CA GLN A 376 17.85 -9.06 -10.05
C GLN A 376 19.38 -9.07 -10.04
N LYS A 377 20.01 -7.99 -9.55
CA LYS A 377 21.47 -7.92 -9.38
C LYS A 377 22.02 -9.07 -8.55
N ALA A 378 21.35 -9.40 -7.45
CA ALA A 378 21.74 -10.50 -6.59
C ALA A 378 21.42 -11.86 -7.22
N GLU A 379 20.27 -11.98 -7.89
CA GLU A 379 19.89 -13.19 -8.65
C GLU A 379 20.95 -13.54 -9.70
N VAL A 380 21.33 -12.57 -10.54
CA VAL A 380 22.29 -12.77 -11.63
C VAL A 380 23.67 -13.14 -11.09
N THR A 381 24.17 -12.41 -10.10
CA THR A 381 25.49 -12.74 -9.51
C THR A 381 25.49 -14.05 -8.73
N TRP A 382 24.34 -14.50 -8.24
CA TRP A 382 24.19 -15.85 -7.69
C TRP A 382 24.28 -16.93 -8.77
N LEU A 383 23.62 -16.76 -9.91
CA LEU A 383 23.72 -17.68 -11.05
C LEU A 383 25.17 -17.78 -11.54
N GLU A 384 25.85 -16.64 -11.70
CA GLU A 384 27.27 -16.59 -12.10
C GLU A 384 28.18 -17.27 -11.09
N ARG A 385 27.96 -17.03 -9.78
CA ARG A 385 28.69 -17.70 -8.71
C ARG A 385 28.54 -19.22 -8.76
N LYS A 386 27.34 -19.71 -9.04
CA LYS A 386 27.05 -21.15 -9.15
C LYS A 386 27.61 -21.76 -10.43
N GLY A 387 28.07 -20.95 -11.38
CA GLY A 387 28.50 -21.40 -12.70
C GLY A 387 27.33 -21.84 -13.58
N TYR A 388 26.12 -21.38 -13.28
CA TYR A 388 24.94 -21.72 -14.08
C TYR A 388 24.91 -20.85 -15.34
N HIS A 389 24.86 -21.52 -16.49
CA HIS A 389 24.69 -20.84 -17.77
C HIS A 389 23.26 -20.30 -17.91
N TYR A 390 23.12 -19.06 -18.38
CA TYR A 390 21.83 -18.45 -18.67
C TYR A 390 21.91 -17.63 -19.96
N LEU A 391 20.76 -17.46 -20.61
CA LEU A 391 20.60 -16.57 -21.76
C LEU A 391 20.23 -15.18 -21.28
N GLU A 392 20.97 -14.18 -21.75
CA GLU A 392 20.62 -12.77 -21.55
C GLU A 392 19.57 -12.36 -22.60
N LYS A 393 18.44 -11.84 -22.14
CA LYS A 393 17.32 -11.40 -22.97
C LYS A 393 17.01 -9.93 -22.70
N GLU A 394 16.57 -9.21 -23.71
CA GLU A 394 16.01 -7.87 -23.55
C GLU A 394 14.50 -7.94 -23.43
N VAL A 395 13.91 -7.03 -22.65
CA VAL A 395 12.46 -6.79 -22.72
C VAL A 395 12.19 -5.85 -23.89
N ASN A 396 12.00 -6.39 -25.10
CA ASN A 396 11.80 -5.58 -26.30
C ASN A 396 10.32 -5.38 -26.62
N SER A 397 9.42 -6.29 -26.21
CA SER A 397 7.98 -6.02 -25.98
C SER A 397 7.26 -7.31 -25.55
N LEU A 398 5.96 -7.23 -25.23
CA LEU A 398 5.07 -8.40 -25.09
C LEU A 398 5.13 -9.40 -26.27
N ALA A 399 5.68 -9.00 -27.43
CA ALA A 399 5.91 -9.90 -28.55
C ALA A 399 6.95 -10.99 -28.25
N ASP A 400 7.96 -10.70 -27.41
CA ASP A 400 8.95 -11.70 -26.98
C ASP A 400 8.31 -12.78 -26.10
N LEU A 401 7.26 -12.40 -25.35
CA LEU A 401 6.41 -13.33 -24.63
C LEU A 401 5.57 -14.16 -25.63
N ALA A 402 5.01 -13.56 -26.68
CA ALA A 402 4.24 -14.29 -27.70
C ALA A 402 5.08 -15.35 -28.44
N ASP A 403 6.38 -15.09 -28.67
CA ASP A 403 7.33 -16.04 -29.28
C ASP A 403 7.77 -17.20 -28.36
N LEU A 404 7.39 -17.19 -27.08
CA LEU A 404 7.51 -18.37 -26.20
C LEU A 404 6.41 -19.43 -26.47
N SER A 405 5.64 -19.25 -27.55
CA SER A 405 4.80 -20.29 -28.14
C SER A 405 5.67 -21.47 -28.60
N PRO A 406 5.28 -22.73 -28.38
CA PRO A 406 5.97 -23.89 -28.93
C PRO A 406 5.73 -23.97 -30.44
N GLU A 407 6.29 -23.05 -31.23
CA GLU A 407 6.45 -23.25 -32.67
C GLU A 407 7.66 -24.18 -32.90
N GLY A 408 7.47 -25.45 -32.56
CA GLY A 408 8.51 -26.48 -32.65
C GLY A 408 8.03 -27.91 -32.89
N ASP A 409 6.72 -28.14 -33.05
CA ASP A 409 6.19 -29.38 -33.64
C ASP A 409 5.81 -29.09 -35.11
N ARG A 410 6.80 -29.15 -36.00
CA ARG A 410 6.61 -29.39 -37.44
C ARG A 410 7.51 -30.53 -37.89
#